data_AF-L8I978-F1
#
_entry.id   AF-L8I978-F1
#
_cell.length_a   1.000
_cell.length_b   1.000
_cell.length_c   1.000
_cell.angle_alpha   90.00
_cell.angle_beta   90.00
_cell.angle_gamma   90.00
#
_symmetry.space_group_name_H-M   'P 1'
#
loop_
_entity.id
_entity.type
_entity.pdbx_description
1 polymer ?
#
loop_
_entity_poly.entity_id
_entity_poly.type
_entity_poly.pdbx_seq_one_letter_code
_entity_poly.pdbx_strand_id
1 'polypeptide(L)' 'MPSIKLQSSDGEIFKVDIEIAKQSVTIETTLEDLGMGDEGDDDPFPL' A
#
# COMPACT_ATOMS: atom_id res chain seq x y z
N MET A 1 -7.87 1.58 -12.77
CA MET A 1 -7.88 0.95 -11.43
C MET A 1 -6.65 0.06 -11.34
N PRO A 2 -5.50 0.63 -10.96
CA PRO A 2 -4.29 -0.14 -10.71
C PRO A 2 -4.52 -1.06 -9.51
N SER A 3 -4.03 -2.29 -9.60
CA SER A 3 -4.33 -3.34 -8.63
C SER A 3 -3.06 -4.01 -8.13
N ILE A 4 -3.04 -4.38 -6.85
CA ILE A 4 -1.95 -5.11 -6.22
C ILE A 4 -2.39 -6.53 -5.82
N LYS A 5 -1.40 -7.42 -5.67
CA LYS A 5 -1.58 -8.77 -5.13
C LYS A 5 -1.07 -8.81 -3.69
N LEU A 6 -1.94 -9.13 -2.75
CA LEU A 6 -1.58 -9.37 -1.35
C LEU A 6 -1.57 -10.88 -1.10
N GLN A 7 -0.49 -11.38 -0.50
CA GLN A 7 -0.39 -12.77 -0.09
C GLN A 7 -0.70 -12.90 1.39
N SER A 8 -1.69 -13.71 1.75
CA SER A 8 -1.97 -14.05 3.15
C SER A 8 -0.90 -15.01 3.68
N SER A 9 -0.80 -15.11 5.01
CA SER A 9 0.13 -16.05 5.65
C SER A 9 -0.16 -17.52 5.30
N ASP A 10 -1.37 -17.85 4.86
CA ASP A 10 -1.76 -19.19 4.40
C ASP A 10 -1.38 -19.45 2.93
N GLY A 11 -0.85 -18.44 2.23
CA GLY A 11 -0.43 -18.54 0.83
C GLY A 11 -1.51 -18.17 -0.19
N GLU A 12 -2.70 -17.75 0.25
CA GLU A 12 -3.75 -17.26 -0.65
C GLU A 12 -3.41 -15.87 -1.20
N ILE A 13 -3.66 -15.67 -2.50
CA ILE A 13 -3.38 -14.41 -3.20
C ILE A 13 -4.67 -13.64 -3.45
N PHE A 14 -4.76 -12.44 -2.91
CA PHE A 14 -5.87 -11.51 -3.11
C PHE A 14 -5.47 -10.40 -4.08
N LYS A 15 -6.23 -10.24 -5.16
CA LYS A 15 -6.08 -9.09 -6.06
C LYS A 15 -7.02 -7.98 -5.60
N VAL A 16 -6.45 -6.88 -5.13
CA VAL A 16 -7.19 -5.73 -4.61
C VAL A 16 -6.81 -4.46 -5.37
N ASP A 17 -7.71 -3.49 -5.42
CA ASP A 17 -7.39 -2.16 -5.95
C ASP A 17 -6.45 -1.43 -4.98
N ILE A 18 -5.53 -0.62 -5.51
CA ILE A 18 -4.57 0.12 -4.69
C ILE A 18 -5.28 1.09 -3.73
N GLU A 19 -6.35 1.76 -4.15
CA GLU A 19 -7.07 2.69 -3.29
C GLU A 19 -7.75 1.97 -2.12
N ILE A 20 -8.22 0.74 -2.36
CA ILE A 20 -8.78 -0.12 -1.31
C ILE A 20 -7.68 -0.62 -0.37
N ALA A 21 -6.52 -1.03 -0.92
CA ALA A 21 -5.38 -1.50 -0.13
C ALA A 21 -4.84 -0.40 0.80
N LYS A 22 -4.81 0.86 0.32
CA LYS A 22 -4.39 2.04 1.09
C LYS A 22 -5.31 2.38 2.26
N GLN A 23 -6.54 1.86 2.33
CA GLN A 23 -7.39 2.06 3.53
C GLN A 23 -6.82 1.41 4.79
N SER A 24 -5.91 0.44 4.64
CA SER A 24 -5.15 -0.09 5.76
C SER A 24 -3.82 0.64 5.87
N VAL A 25 -3.64 1.42 6.93
CA VAL A 25 -2.40 2.20 7.19
C VAL A 25 -1.15 1.32 7.12
N THR A 26 -1.21 0.09 7.62
CA THR A 26 -0.07 -0.84 7.54
C THR A 26 0.29 -1.19 6.09
N ILE A 27 -0.72 -1.44 5.26
CA ILE A 27 -0.50 -1.77 3.85
C ILE A 27 -0.06 -0.52 3.08
N GLU A 28 -0.66 0.62 3.35
CA GLU A 28 -0.25 1.93 2.81
C GLU A 28 1.23 2.20 3.07
N THR A 29 1.68 2.18 4.33
CA THR A 29 3.09 2.37 4.67
C THR A 29 4.00 1.32 4.02
N THR A 30 3.54 0.07 3.90
CA THR A 30 4.31 -0.96 3.19
C THR A 30 4.42 -0.64 1.69
N LEU A 31 3.39 -0.06 1.08
CA LEU A 31 3.42 0.34 -0.33
C LEU A 31 4.31 1.56 -0.55
N GLU A 32 4.26 2.53 0.36
CA GLU A 32 5.13 3.71 0.34
C GLU A 32 6.60 3.32 0.45
N ASP A 33 6.95 2.44 1.39
CA ASP A 33 8.32 1.92 1.56
C ASP A 33 8.84 1.19 0.31
N LEU A 34 7.95 0.47 -0.40
CA LEU A 34 8.26 -0.20 -1.67
C LEU A 34 8.34 0.75 -2.88
N GLY A 35 8.18 2.06 -2.69
CA GLY A 35 8.14 3.05 -3.77
C GLY A 35 6.90 2.93 -4.65
N MET A 36 5.84 2.32 -4.12
CA MET A 36 4.51 2.22 -4.74
C MET A 36 3.50 3.20 -4.12
N GLY A 37 3.96 4.02 -3.17
CA GLY A 37 3.30 5.26 -2.78
C GLY A 37 3.32 6.28 -3.92
N ASP A 38 2.35 7.19 -3.91
CA ASP A 38 2.36 8.29 -4.89
C ASP A 38 3.62 9.13 -4.65
N GLU A 39 4.40 9.40 -5.69
CA GLU A 39 5.75 10.02 -5.62
C GLU A 39 5.71 11.52 -5.23
N GLY A 40 4.63 11.97 -4.57
CA GLY A 40 4.20 13.37 -4.53
C GLY A 40 3.84 13.97 -3.17
N ASP A 41 3.99 13.26 -2.04
CA ASP A 41 3.62 13.79 -0.72
C ASP A 41 4.71 13.45 0.33
N ASP A 42 5.95 13.89 0.07
CA ASP A 42 6.96 14.04 1.12
C ASP A 42 6.58 15.28 1.96
N ASP A 43 5.57 15.13 2.81
CA ASP A 43 5.21 16.13 3.82
C ASP A 43 6.06 15.85 5.08
N PRO A 44 6.98 16.75 5.49
CA PRO A 44 7.83 16.51 6.63
C PRO A 44 6.99 16.55 7.91
N PHE A 45 6.88 15.42 8.61
CA PHE A 45 6.29 15.37 9.95
C PHE A 45 7.01 16.35 10.90
N PRO A 46 6.33 17.35 11.49
CA PRO A 46 6.89 18.10 12.60
C PRO A 46 6.77 17.27 13.89
N LEU A 47 7.91 17.15 14.60
CA LEU A 47 8.03 16.52 15.93
C LEU A 47 7.40 17.36 17.05
#